data_AF-A0A9D6NDH2-F1
#
_entry.id   AF-A0A9D6NDH2-F1
#
_cell.length_a   1.000
_cell.length_b   1.000
_cell.length_c   1.000
_cell.angle_alpha   90.00
_cell.angle_beta   90.00
_cell.angle_gamma   90.00
#
_symmetry.space_group_name_H-M   'P 1'
#
loop_
_entity.id
_entity.type
_entity.pdbx_description
1 polymer ?
#
loop_
_entity_poly.entity_id
_entity_poly.type
_entity_poly.pdbx_seq_one_letter_code
_entity_poly.pdbx_strand_id
1 'polypeptide(L)'
;MHENERQDQHEFAVDLDSDTIRFAKDFGFTDLGEGLFRVDVSGGLAADILDFGDVVELKEETDETLVFIRKVRESPYRRWGCIVPRDFDWQILDEYWQRVVNAGGYGERLLDGLLLFYLPPESSLNPGTDLNDLLG
;
A
#
# COMPACT_ATOMS: atom_id res chain seq x y z
N MET A 1 -24.09 23.01 24.77
CA MET A 1 -22.65 23.17 24.44
C MET A 1 -22.12 21.76 24.38
N HIS A 2 -22.16 21.15 23.19
CA HIS A 2 -21.64 19.80 22.98
C HIS A 2 -20.34 19.91 22.19
N GLU A 3 -19.37 19.16 22.67
CA GLU A 3 -18.02 19.00 22.16
C GLU A 3 -18.02 18.72 20.67
N ASN A 4 -17.17 19.45 19.95
CA ASN A 4 -16.91 19.23 18.55
C ASN A 4 -15.78 18.20 18.48
N GLU A 5 -16.16 16.96 18.18
CA GLU A 5 -15.23 15.87 17.87
C GLU A 5 -14.34 16.32 16.71
N ARG A 6 -13.03 16.46 16.97
CA ARG A 6 -12.02 16.52 15.91
C ARG A 6 -12.03 15.13 15.26
N GLN A 7 -12.70 15.02 14.11
CA GLN A 7 -12.48 13.91 13.20
C GLN A 7 -11.05 14.00 12.69
N ASP A 8 -10.26 13.00 13.05
CA ASP A 8 -8.91 12.75 12.59
C ASP A 8 -8.87 12.82 11.05
N GLN A 9 -8.31 13.91 10.55
CA GLN A 9 -7.83 13.98 9.19
C GLN A 9 -6.55 13.13 9.17
N HIS A 10 -6.58 11.97 8.52
CA HIS A 10 -5.37 11.35 8.03
C HIS A 10 -4.75 12.32 7.02
N GLU A 11 -3.90 13.18 7.54
CA GLU A 11 -3.04 14.09 6.79
C GLU A 11 -2.20 13.23 5.86
N PHE A 12 -2.32 13.46 4.55
CA PHE A 12 -1.52 12.76 3.55
C PHE A 12 -0.05 12.98 3.88
N ALA A 13 0.64 11.92 4.31
CA ALA A 13 1.99 11.94 4.87
C ALA A 13 3.11 12.16 3.84
N VAL A 14 2.83 12.87 2.74
CA VAL A 14 3.77 13.11 1.65
C VAL A 14 3.72 14.58 1.28
N ASP A 15 4.76 15.32 1.69
CA ASP A 15 5.04 16.67 1.18
C ASP A 15 5.87 16.54 -0.11
N LEU A 16 5.26 16.93 -1.24
CA LEU A 16 5.87 16.93 -2.57
C LEU A 16 6.34 18.33 -2.99
N ASP A 17 6.18 19.37 -2.16
CA ASP A 17 6.48 20.77 -2.51
C ASP A 17 7.98 21.12 -2.36
N SER A 18 8.84 20.14 -2.12
CA SER A 18 10.29 20.31 -2.10
C SER A 18 10.97 19.21 -2.93
N ASP A 19 12.21 19.42 -3.37
CA ASP A 19 13.06 18.40 -4.03
C ASP A 19 13.33 17.16 -3.12
N THR A 20 12.61 17.02 -2.02
CA THR A 20 12.78 16.06 -0.94
C THR A 20 11.43 15.50 -0.54
N ILE A 21 11.28 14.18 -0.65
CA ILE A 21 10.07 13.47 -0.23
C ILE A 21 10.23 13.10 1.25
N ARG A 22 9.25 13.49 2.06
CA ARG A 22 9.21 13.18 3.49
C ARG A 22 8.08 12.20 3.79
N PHE A 23 8.33 11.33 4.77
CA PHE A 23 7.36 10.38 5.31
C PHE A 23 7.31 10.50 6.82
N ALA A 24 6.14 10.29 7.40
CA ALA A 24 6.04 10.04 8.83
C ALA A 24 6.70 8.69 9.17
N LYS A 25 7.33 8.54 10.33
CA LYS A 25 7.95 7.28 10.75
C LYS A 25 6.95 6.12 10.87
N ASP A 26 5.69 6.43 11.14
CA ASP A 26 4.58 5.48 11.26
C ASP A 26 3.87 5.19 9.94
N PHE A 27 4.38 5.69 8.80
CA PHE A 27 3.84 5.47 7.45
C PHE A 27 3.77 3.99 7.02
N GLY A 28 4.26 3.05 7.83
CA GLY A 28 4.22 1.61 7.54
C GLY A 28 5.50 1.14 6.88
N PHE A 29 6.62 1.33 7.58
CA PHE A 29 7.91 0.77 7.22
C PHE A 29 8.35 -0.29 8.22
N THR A 30 9.02 -1.33 7.72
CA THR A 30 9.85 -2.21 8.54
C THR A 30 11.31 -1.79 8.41
N ASP A 31 11.96 -1.45 9.53
CA ASP A 31 13.40 -1.17 9.58
C ASP A 31 14.21 -2.48 9.34
N LEU A 32 15.12 -2.44 8.37
CA LEU A 32 16.02 -3.54 8.02
C LEU A 32 17.45 -3.32 8.55
N GLY A 33 17.70 -2.19 9.21
CA GLY A 33 19.00 -1.73 9.67
C GLY A 33 19.74 -0.88 8.64
N GLU A 34 20.76 -0.15 9.10
CA GLU A 34 21.67 0.63 8.25
C GLU A 34 20.96 1.70 7.37
N GLY A 35 19.82 2.23 7.84
CA GLY A 35 19.04 3.22 7.10
C GLY A 35 18.20 2.63 5.96
N LEU A 36 18.07 1.30 5.90
CA LEU A 36 17.23 0.61 4.93
C LEU A 36 15.87 0.25 5.53
N PHE A 37 14.82 0.50 4.76
CA PHE A 37 13.45 0.25 5.18
C PHE A 37 12.71 -0.53 4.09
N ARG A 38 11.93 -1.54 4.48
CA ARG A 38 10.93 -2.16 3.61
C ARG A 38 9.62 -1.42 3.75
N VAL A 39 8.96 -1.16 2.63
CA VAL A 39 7.63 -0.56 2.59
C VAL A 39 6.57 -1.63 2.82
N ASP A 40 5.72 -1.46 3.83
CA ASP A 40 4.66 -2.42 4.20
C ASP A 40 3.25 -1.94 3.88
N VAL A 41 3.14 -0.71 3.37
CA VAL A 41 1.90 -0.16 2.82
C VAL A 41 2.04 0.04 1.32
N SER A 42 0.92 0.12 0.62
CA SER A 42 0.96 0.42 -0.81
C SER A 42 1.08 1.93 -1.02
N GLY A 43 1.82 2.34 -2.06
CA GLY A 43 1.87 3.74 -2.45
C GLY A 43 0.56 4.26 -3.03
N GLY A 44 -0.44 3.38 -3.17
CA GLY A 44 -1.71 3.68 -3.79
C GLY A 44 -1.52 4.22 -5.20
N LEU A 45 -1.89 5.49 -5.40
CA LEU A 45 -1.74 6.18 -6.68
C LEU A 45 -0.31 6.70 -6.95
N ALA A 46 0.56 6.76 -5.94
CA ALA A 46 1.95 7.21 -6.03
C ALA A 46 2.97 6.05 -6.06
N ALA A 47 2.53 4.88 -6.53
CA ALA A 47 3.33 3.65 -6.58
C ALA A 47 4.58 3.73 -7.48
N ASP A 48 4.63 4.71 -8.39
CA ASP A 48 5.82 5.01 -9.19
C ASP A 48 6.99 5.51 -8.32
N ILE A 49 6.68 6.16 -7.21
CA ILE A 49 7.66 6.65 -6.24
C ILE A 49 8.02 5.53 -5.25
N LEU A 50 7.00 4.96 -4.61
CA LEU A 50 7.16 4.04 -3.48
C LEU A 50 6.03 3.03 -3.47
N ASP A 51 6.33 1.74 -3.47
CA ASP A 51 5.29 0.71 -3.49
C ASP A 51 5.53 -0.43 -2.50
N PHE A 52 4.48 -1.18 -2.20
CA PHE A 52 4.51 -2.28 -1.24
C PHE A 52 5.64 -3.26 -1.58
N GLY A 53 6.50 -3.56 -0.62
CA GLY A 53 7.62 -4.49 -0.76
C GLY A 53 8.91 -3.88 -1.33
N ASP A 54 8.89 -2.61 -1.76
CA ASP A 54 10.12 -1.89 -2.10
C ASP A 54 11.07 -1.85 -0.90
N VAL A 55 12.37 -1.80 -1.17
CA VAL A 55 13.39 -1.44 -0.18
C VAL A 55 13.95 -0.09 -0.53
N VAL A 56 13.91 0.81 0.43
CA VAL A 56 14.28 2.22 0.27
C VAL A 56 15.32 2.60 1.31
N GLU A 57 16.15 3.56 0.95
CA GLU A 57 17.07 4.21 1.88
C GLU A 57 16.39 5.47 2.40
N LEU A 58 16.18 5.53 3.72
CA LEU A 58 15.59 6.67 4.39
C LEU A 58 16.58 7.22 5.41
N LYS A 59 16.54 8.54 5.60
CA LYS A 59 17.31 9.22 6.62
C LYS A 59 16.37 9.88 7.62
N GLU A 60 16.62 9.67 8.89
CA GLU A 60 15.93 10.39 9.94
C GLU A 60 16.27 11.90 9.88
N GLU A 61 15.25 12.74 9.76
CA GLU A 61 15.37 14.20 9.82
C GLU A 61 14.97 14.73 11.19
N THR A 62 13.90 14.15 11.76
CA THR A 62 13.39 14.45 13.11
C THR A 62 12.94 13.16 13.80
N ASP A 63 12.52 13.28 15.06
CA ASP A 63 11.97 12.16 15.83
C ASP A 63 10.72 11.54 15.18
N GLU A 64 10.03 12.25 14.28
CA GLU A 64 8.78 11.81 13.65
C GLU A 64 8.87 11.71 12.12
N THR A 65 9.93 12.25 11.50
CA THR A 65 10.04 12.39 10.04
C THR A 65 11.25 11.64 9.46
N LEU A 66 10.98 10.90 8.39
CA LEU A 66 11.97 10.28 7.53
C LEU A 66 12.04 11.01 6.20
N VAL A 67 13.24 11.18 5.68
CA VAL A 67 13.51 11.73 4.35
C VAL A 67 13.88 10.59 3.42
N PHE A 68 13.19 10.52 2.28
CA PHE A 68 13.52 9.63 1.20
C PHE A 68 14.85 10.01 0.55
N ILE A 69 15.78 9.05 0.46
CA ILE A 69 17.02 9.23 -0.26
C ILE A 69 16.92 8.61 -1.64
N ARG A 70 16.57 7.32 -1.71
CA ARG A 70 16.39 6.59 -2.97
C ARG A 70 15.71 5.23 -2.78
N LYS A 71 15.21 4.69 -3.89
CA LYS A 71 14.83 3.28 -3.99
C LYS A 71 16.09 2.42 -4.19
N VAL A 72 16.30 1.44 -3.31
CA VAL A 72 17.45 0.53 -3.33
C VAL A 72 17.11 -0.76 -4.07
N ARG A 73 15.87 -1.25 -3.89
CA ARG A 73 15.38 -2.45 -4.56
C ARG A 73 13.88 -2.31 -4.82
N GLU A 74 13.47 -2.67 -6.03
CA GLU A 74 12.06 -2.78 -6.38
C GLU A 74 11.40 -3.97 -5.68
N SER A 75 10.10 -3.83 -5.45
CA SER A 75 9.25 -4.88 -4.92
C SER A 75 9.35 -6.14 -5.79
N PRO A 76 9.51 -7.33 -5.19
CA PRO A 76 9.42 -8.59 -5.91
C PRO A 76 7.97 -8.95 -6.25
N TYR A 77 6.99 -8.25 -5.69
CA TYR A 77 5.58 -8.56 -5.88
C TYR A 77 5.10 -8.08 -7.24
N ARG A 78 4.29 -8.90 -7.89
CA ARG A 78 3.48 -8.45 -9.02
C ARG A 78 2.28 -7.69 -8.48
N ARG A 79 1.92 -6.60 -9.15
CA ARG A 79 0.82 -5.72 -8.76
C ARG A 79 -0.34 -5.80 -9.74
N TRP A 80 -1.55 -5.86 -9.22
CA TRP A 80 -2.79 -5.72 -9.98
C TRP A 80 -3.67 -4.63 -9.36
N GLY A 81 -4.27 -3.81 -10.22
CA GLY A 81 -5.31 -2.87 -9.85
C GLY A 81 -6.63 -3.30 -10.50
N CYS A 82 -7.68 -3.44 -9.71
CA CYS A 82 -9.02 -3.81 -10.17
C CYS A 82 -10.03 -2.78 -9.66
N ILE A 83 -10.95 -2.35 -10.52
CA ILE A 83 -12.04 -1.47 -10.12
C ILE A 83 -13.30 -2.32 -10.06
N VAL A 84 -13.97 -2.33 -8.91
CA VAL A 84 -15.25 -3.03 -8.72
C VAL A 84 -16.43 -2.06 -8.81
N PRO A 85 -17.62 -2.52 -9.25
CA PRO A 85 -18.81 -1.69 -9.27
C PRO A 85 -19.28 -1.36 -7.85
N ARG A 86 -20.13 -0.34 -7.71
CA ARG A 86 -20.59 0.15 -6.40
C ARG A 86 -21.38 -0.89 -5.60
N ASP A 87 -22.11 -1.76 -6.29
CA ASP A 87 -22.95 -2.83 -5.75
C ASP A 87 -22.20 -4.17 -5.62
N PHE A 88 -20.87 -4.13 -5.66
CA PHE A 88 -20.04 -5.30 -5.49
C PHE A 88 -20.33 -6.02 -4.16
N ASP A 89 -20.44 -7.34 -4.21
CA ASP A 89 -20.60 -8.17 -3.02
C ASP A 89 -19.24 -8.32 -2.30
N TRP A 90 -19.09 -7.54 -1.23
CA TRP A 90 -17.88 -7.52 -0.43
C TRP A 90 -17.62 -8.83 0.32
N GLN A 91 -18.60 -9.72 0.51
CA GLN A 91 -18.35 -11.01 1.16
C GLN A 91 -17.52 -11.94 0.28
N ILE A 92 -17.76 -11.91 -1.04
CA ILE A 92 -16.95 -12.66 -2.02
C ILE A 92 -15.50 -12.17 -1.97
N LEU A 93 -15.30 -10.89 -1.67
CA LEU A 93 -13.98 -10.31 -1.56
C LEU A 93 -13.18 -10.85 -0.38
N ASP A 94 -13.82 -11.02 0.77
CA ASP A 94 -13.16 -11.51 1.99
C ASP A 94 -12.55 -12.91 1.75
N GLU A 95 -13.28 -13.79 1.06
CA GLU A 95 -12.77 -15.11 0.67
C GLU A 95 -11.57 -15.01 -0.27
N TYR A 96 -11.63 -14.10 -1.25
CA TYR A 96 -10.52 -13.87 -2.17
C TYR A 96 -9.30 -13.27 -1.44
N TRP A 97 -9.51 -12.34 -0.50
CA TRP A 97 -8.44 -11.77 0.33
C TRP A 97 -7.71 -12.85 1.12
N GLN A 98 -8.44 -13.81 1.70
CA GLN A 98 -7.81 -14.93 2.40
C GLN A 98 -6.94 -15.77 1.46
N ARG A 99 -7.35 -15.98 0.21
CA ARG A 99 -6.52 -16.68 -0.79
C ARG A 99 -5.24 -15.89 -1.09
N VAL A 100 -5.35 -14.57 -1.24
CA VAL A 100 -4.20 -13.67 -1.46
C VAL A 100 -3.22 -13.75 -0.29
N VAL A 101 -3.70 -13.62 0.95
CA VAL A 101 -2.87 -13.71 2.16
C VAL A 101 -2.24 -15.09 2.31
N ASN A 102 -2.99 -16.17 2.07
CA ASN A 102 -2.47 -17.54 2.13
C ASN A 102 -1.41 -17.82 1.05
N ALA A 103 -1.43 -17.10 -0.06
CA ALA A 103 -0.40 -17.13 -1.09
C ALA A 103 0.82 -16.25 -0.75
N GLY A 104 0.88 -15.66 0.45
CA GLY A 104 1.92 -14.73 0.87
C GLY A 104 1.79 -13.34 0.26
N GLY A 105 0.62 -13.00 -0.28
CA GLY A 105 0.34 -11.69 -0.87
C GLY A 105 -0.21 -10.67 0.12
N TYR A 106 -0.45 -9.47 -0.40
CA TYR A 106 -1.07 -8.36 0.30
C TYR A 106 -2.17 -7.74 -0.56
N GLY A 107 -3.24 -7.28 0.06
CA GLY A 107 -4.39 -6.68 -0.61
C GLY A 107 -4.85 -5.43 0.12
N GLU A 108 -5.12 -4.37 -0.64
CA GLU A 108 -5.57 -3.08 -0.12
C GLU A 108 -6.82 -2.61 -0.88
N ARG A 109 -7.73 -1.96 -0.16
CA ARG A 109 -8.88 -1.27 -0.74
C ARG A 109 -8.69 0.24 -0.62
N LEU A 110 -8.82 0.93 -1.75
CA LEU A 110 -8.74 2.38 -1.86
C LEU A 110 -10.02 2.94 -2.51
N LEU A 111 -10.32 4.22 -2.21
CA LEU A 111 -11.32 5.05 -2.91
C LEU A 111 -12.65 4.36 -3.24
N ASP A 112 -13.16 3.58 -2.29
CA ASP A 112 -14.49 2.97 -2.32
C ASP A 112 -14.77 2.04 -3.53
N GLY A 113 -13.73 1.41 -4.08
CA GLY A 113 -13.89 0.47 -5.21
C GLY A 113 -12.62 0.12 -5.98
N LEU A 114 -11.49 0.78 -5.68
CA LEU A 114 -10.18 0.37 -6.20
C LEU A 114 -9.58 -0.69 -5.29
N LEU A 115 -9.28 -1.84 -5.87
CA LEU A 115 -8.63 -2.96 -5.21
C LEU A 115 -7.21 -3.08 -5.74
N LEU A 116 -6.24 -3.11 -4.83
CA LEU A 116 -4.85 -3.37 -5.15
C LEU A 116 -4.45 -4.72 -4.57
N PHE A 117 -3.76 -5.51 -5.39
CA PHE A 117 -3.24 -6.81 -5.00
C PHE A 117 -1.75 -6.89 -5.31
N TYR A 118 -1.00 -7.41 -4.35
CA TYR A 118 0.42 -7.68 -4.44
C TYR A 118 0.60 -9.17 -4.21
N LEU A 119 1.08 -9.90 -5.21
CA LEU A 119 1.31 -11.34 -5.11
C LEU A 119 2.77 -11.69 -5.39
N PRO A 120 3.34 -12.66 -4.65
CA PRO A 120 4.64 -13.20 -4.98
C PRO A 120 4.72 -13.72 -6.42
N PRO A 121 5.90 -13.69 -7.05
CA PRO A 121 6.07 -14.11 -8.44
C PRO A 121 5.68 -15.58 -8.68
N GLU A 122 5.79 -16.43 -7.66
CA GLU A 122 5.42 -17.84 -7.67
C GLU A 122 3.91 -18.09 -7.53
N SER A 123 3.12 -17.09 -7.15
CA SER A 123 1.67 -17.25 -6.98
C SER A 123 0.98 -17.59 -8.31
N SER A 124 0.06 -18.55 -8.28
CA SER A 124 -0.79 -18.89 -9.42
C SER A 124 -2.06 -18.04 -9.49
N LEU A 125 -2.31 -17.18 -8.50
CA LEU A 125 -3.48 -16.30 -8.49
C LEU A 125 -3.34 -15.21 -9.56
N ASN A 126 -4.47 -14.83 -10.14
CA ASN A 126 -4.54 -13.74 -11.12
C ASN A 126 -5.78 -12.89 -10.83
N PRO A 127 -5.66 -11.84 -9.99
CA PRO A 127 -6.79 -11.01 -9.59
C PRO A 127 -7.59 -10.43 -10.76
N GLY A 128 -6.92 -10.12 -11.87
CA GLY A 128 -7.61 -9.60 -13.06
C GLY A 128 -8.54 -10.61 -13.73
N THR A 129 -8.28 -11.91 -13.62
CA THR A 129 -9.16 -12.98 -14.13
C THR A 129 -10.08 -13.50 -13.04
N ASP A 130 -9.51 -13.80 -11.87
CA ASP A 130 -10.23 -14.39 -10.75
C ASP A 130 -11.42 -13.52 -10.30
N LEU A 131 -11.26 -12.19 -10.25
CA LEU A 131 -12.36 -11.30 -9.88
C LEU A 131 -13.42 -11.20 -10.96
N ASN A 132 -13.06 -11.28 -12.24
CA ASN A 132 -14.05 -11.29 -13.31
C ASN A 132 -14.92 -12.54 -13.24
N ASP A 133 -14.32 -13.70 -12.97
CA ASP A 133 -15.05 -14.95 -12.80
C ASP A 133 -16.00 -14.92 -11.58
N LEU A 134 -15.64 -14.15 -10.54
CA LEU A 134 -16.47 -13.92 -9.36
C LEU A 134 -17.61 -12.91 -9.60
N LEU A 135 -17.45 -12.03 -10.57
CA LEU A 135 -18.42 -10.99 -10.94
C LEU A 135 -19.50 -11.48 -11.91
N GLY A 136 -19.23 -12.54 -12.68
CA GLY A 136 -20.18 -13.16 -13.62
C GLY A 136 -20.22 -12.51 -15.00
#